data_AF-A0A257WUN3-F1
#
_entry.id   AF-A0A257WUN3-F1
#
_cell.length_a   1.000
_cell.length_b   1.000
_cell.length_c   1.000
_cell.angle_alpha   90.00
_cell.angle_beta   90.00
_cell.angle_gamma   90.00
#
_symmetry.space_group_name_H-M   'P 1'
#
loop_
_entity.id
_entity.type
_entity.pdbx_description
1 polymer ?
#
loop_
_entity_poly.entity_id
_entity_poly.type
_entity_poly.pdbx_seq_one_letter_code
_entity_poly.pdbx_strand_id
1 'polypeptide(L)'
;LGQRLAHDMALHAEPFRQFLVCMLARLDDSIADALGEPNDAGARHGYESAERLIADLRTLETGLADCGLAELAGSEVRPVRRQVEVFRFSTVRLDLRENSTRVTQTLEALWRASRGEPADAPAPEQTGTEWRDWLLAELAQPRSGPRDFDELPAVASETLGLFRLIAELRPRLGRDAFGSFILSMTRNVSDVLGVYLLAKEAGLYADPGGVERCALPIMPLFETIDDLRRAPAIMRELLAMPLIKRSVRALGGVQEVMIGYSDSNKDGGFLSSNWELYKAQMKLTSVGAEAGVKIAFFHGRGGSVSRGGVPAGRAIAAQPAGSIQGIFRLTEQGEVISSKYANK
;
A
#
# COMPACT_ATOMS: atom_id res chain seq x y z
N LEU A 1 17.58 23.29 -20.88
CA LEU A 1 16.96 22.63 -22.06
C LEU A 1 17.27 23.31 -23.40
N GLY A 2 17.07 24.62 -23.56
CA GLY A 2 17.16 25.31 -24.86
C GLY A 2 18.47 25.16 -25.65
N GLN A 3 19.65 25.12 -25.03
CA GLN A 3 20.93 24.99 -25.76
C GLN A 3 21.29 23.56 -26.19
N ARG A 4 20.93 22.52 -25.40
CA ARG A 4 21.06 21.11 -25.83
C ARG A 4 20.02 20.75 -26.89
N LEU A 5 18.79 21.22 -26.73
CA LEU A 5 17.73 21.05 -27.73
C LEU A 5 18.03 21.81 -29.03
N ALA A 6 18.61 23.01 -28.98
CA ALA A 6 18.85 23.81 -30.20
C ALA A 6 19.85 23.17 -31.17
N HIS A 7 20.80 22.36 -30.69
CA HIS A 7 21.74 21.65 -31.57
C HIS A 7 21.09 20.43 -32.23
N ASP A 8 20.30 19.63 -31.49
CA ASP A 8 19.64 18.43 -32.01
C ASP A 8 18.33 18.73 -32.77
N MET A 9 17.64 19.84 -32.47
CA MET A 9 16.42 20.26 -33.18
C MET A 9 16.69 20.85 -34.57
N ALA A 10 17.95 21.15 -34.90
CA ALA A 10 18.35 21.56 -36.25
C ALA A 10 18.37 20.38 -37.26
N LEU A 11 18.30 19.14 -36.76
CA LEU A 11 18.20 17.93 -37.58
C LEU A 11 16.72 17.61 -37.85
N HIS A 12 16.11 18.23 -38.86
CA HIS A 12 14.73 17.94 -39.31
C HIS A 12 14.49 16.47 -39.76
N ALA A 13 15.48 15.58 -39.62
CA ALA A 13 15.48 14.22 -40.17
C ALA A 13 15.48 13.08 -39.13
N GLU A 14 15.48 13.34 -37.81
CA GLU A 14 15.60 12.29 -36.77
C GLU A 14 14.52 12.38 -35.67
N PRO A 15 13.22 12.26 -36.01
CA PRO A 15 12.13 12.52 -35.07
C PRO A 15 12.16 11.63 -33.80
N PHE A 16 12.52 10.35 -33.94
CA PHE A 16 12.62 9.43 -32.79
C PHE A 16 13.78 9.79 -31.87
N ARG A 17 14.92 10.22 -32.41
CA ARG A 17 16.07 10.65 -31.60
C ARG A 17 15.72 11.92 -30.83
N GLN A 18 15.09 12.89 -31.49
CA GLN A 18 14.65 14.13 -30.85
C GLN A 18 13.66 13.85 -29.72
N PHE A 19 12.69 12.95 -29.93
CA PHE A 19 11.76 12.54 -28.89
C PHE A 19 12.48 11.91 -27.69
N LEU A 20 13.43 11.00 -27.95
CA LEU A 20 14.25 10.38 -26.91
C LEU A 20 15.11 11.39 -26.14
N VAL A 21 15.70 12.39 -26.82
CA VAL A 21 16.47 13.47 -26.18
C VAL A 21 15.58 14.26 -25.22
N CYS A 22 14.35 14.58 -25.62
CA CYS A 22 13.37 15.20 -24.72
C CYS A 22 13.06 14.30 -23.52
N MET A 23 12.80 13.01 -23.75
CA MET A 23 12.53 12.06 -22.65
C MET A 23 13.70 11.95 -21.68
N LEU A 24 14.94 11.90 -22.19
CA LEU A 24 16.16 11.85 -21.37
C LEU A 24 16.33 13.11 -20.53
N ALA A 25 16.13 14.29 -21.11
CA ALA A 25 16.19 15.55 -20.36
C ALA A 25 15.17 15.57 -19.20
N ARG A 26 13.96 15.08 -19.44
CA ARG A 26 12.93 14.96 -18.39
C ARG A 26 13.30 13.91 -17.33
N LEU A 27 13.94 12.81 -17.71
CA LEU A 27 14.44 11.81 -16.77
C LEU A 27 15.54 12.37 -15.89
N ASP A 28 16.52 13.09 -16.47
CA ASP A 28 17.60 13.75 -15.73
C ASP A 28 17.02 14.74 -14.70
N ASP A 29 16.04 15.55 -15.10
CA ASP A 29 15.31 16.45 -14.20
C ASP A 29 14.58 15.69 -13.08
N SER A 30 13.96 14.54 -13.40
CA SER A 30 13.27 13.70 -12.40
C SER A 30 14.24 13.11 -11.37
N ILE A 31 15.45 12.71 -11.80
CA ILE A 31 16.49 12.20 -10.93
C ILE A 31 17.00 13.33 -10.01
N ALA A 32 17.25 14.51 -10.56
CA ALA A 32 17.71 15.66 -9.80
C ALA A 32 16.69 16.10 -8.74
N ASP A 33 15.39 16.09 -9.08
CA ASP A 33 14.30 16.36 -8.14
C ASP A 33 14.22 15.30 -7.04
N ALA A 34 14.38 14.01 -7.38
CA ALA A 34 14.38 12.92 -6.39
C ALA A 34 15.59 12.97 -5.43
N LEU A 35 16.74 13.46 -5.90
CA LEU A 35 17.94 13.69 -5.10
C LEU A 35 17.87 14.98 -4.25
N GLY A 36 16.80 15.77 -4.41
CA GLY A 36 16.61 17.03 -3.67
C GLY A 36 17.56 18.13 -4.12
N GLU A 37 18.05 18.08 -5.36
CA GLU A 37 18.89 19.14 -5.90
C GLU A 37 18.08 20.44 -6.10
N PRO A 38 18.70 21.63 -5.88
CA PRO A 38 18.01 22.91 -6.07
C PRO A 38 17.44 23.06 -7.48
N ASN A 39 16.15 23.40 -7.58
CA ASN A 39 15.51 23.72 -8.84
C ASN A 39 15.32 25.24 -8.92
N ASP A 40 16.22 25.92 -9.63
CA ASP A 40 16.14 27.37 -9.84
C ASP A 40 14.86 27.71 -10.63
N ALA A 41 13.94 28.45 -9.99
CA ALA A 41 12.76 29.07 -10.60
C ALA A 41 11.90 28.17 -11.50
N GLY A 42 11.83 26.85 -11.23
CA GLY A 42 11.03 25.91 -12.01
C GLY A 42 11.59 25.58 -13.39
N ALA A 43 12.90 25.71 -13.59
CA ALA A 43 13.58 25.43 -14.85
C ALA A 43 13.63 23.94 -15.23
N ARG A 44 13.39 23.04 -14.27
CA ARG A 44 13.33 21.59 -14.50
C ARG A 44 11.90 21.11 -14.72
N HIS A 45 11.73 20.20 -15.69
CA HIS A 45 10.44 19.64 -16.09
C HIS A 45 10.46 18.12 -16.06
N GLY A 46 10.72 17.58 -14.87
CA GLY A 46 10.69 16.14 -14.61
C GLY A 46 9.35 15.47 -14.94
N TYR A 47 9.34 14.15 -14.93
CA TYR A 47 8.11 13.37 -14.97
C TYR A 47 7.40 13.43 -13.61
N GLU A 48 6.19 13.96 -13.59
CA GLU A 48 5.32 14.00 -12.39
C GLU A 48 4.98 12.60 -11.85
N SER A 49 5.06 11.57 -12.71
CA SER A 49 4.74 10.19 -12.36
C SER A 49 5.29 9.21 -13.39
N ALA A 50 5.46 7.94 -12.97
CA ALA A 50 5.83 6.85 -13.87
C ALA A 50 4.81 6.66 -15.01
N GLU A 51 3.53 6.96 -14.79
CA GLU A 51 2.48 6.92 -15.81
C GLU A 51 2.79 7.84 -17.00
N ARG A 52 3.39 9.02 -16.74
CA ARG A 52 3.78 9.95 -17.81
C ARG A 52 4.92 9.39 -18.65
N LEU A 53 5.92 8.78 -18.02
CA LEU A 53 7.01 8.10 -18.75
C LEU A 53 6.49 6.90 -19.56
N ILE A 54 5.58 6.11 -18.99
CA ILE A 54 4.94 4.99 -19.70
C ILE A 54 4.17 5.49 -20.93
N ALA A 55 3.47 6.62 -20.82
CA ALA A 55 2.73 7.22 -21.93
C ALA A 55 3.68 7.65 -23.08
N ASP A 56 4.82 8.28 -22.74
CA ASP A 56 5.82 8.67 -23.74
C ASP A 56 6.46 7.43 -24.39
N LEU A 57 6.77 6.38 -23.62
CA LEU A 57 7.27 5.11 -24.16
C LEU A 57 6.26 4.41 -25.07
N ARG A 58 4.95 4.47 -24.77
CA ARG A 58 3.90 3.95 -25.66
C ARG A 58 3.77 4.76 -26.94
N THR A 59 3.95 6.07 -26.86
CA THR A 59 3.96 6.97 -28.02
C THR A 59 5.12 6.61 -28.94
N LEU A 60 6.32 6.39 -28.38
CA LEU A 60 7.48 5.93 -29.13
C LEU A 60 7.27 4.55 -29.76
N GLU A 61 6.73 3.58 -29.00
CA GLU A 61 6.42 2.23 -29.51
C GLU A 61 5.44 2.28 -30.69
N THR A 62 4.40 3.11 -30.58
CA THR A 62 3.38 3.30 -31.62
C THR A 62 3.97 3.97 -32.87
N GLY A 63 4.70 5.07 -32.71
CA GLY A 63 5.31 5.79 -33.84
C GLY A 63 6.30 4.93 -34.63
N LEU A 64 7.10 4.11 -33.95
CA LEU A 64 7.99 3.15 -34.63
C LEU A 64 7.19 2.10 -35.41
N ALA A 65 6.13 1.55 -34.82
CA ALA A 65 5.28 0.58 -35.50
C ALA A 65 4.60 1.16 -36.75
N ASP A 66 4.10 2.39 -36.67
CA ASP A 66 3.47 3.10 -37.79
C ASP A 66 4.45 3.37 -38.94
N CYS A 67 5.74 3.50 -38.64
CA CYS A 67 6.82 3.59 -39.64
C CYS A 67 7.32 2.23 -40.15
N GLY A 68 6.65 1.12 -39.81
CA GLY A 68 7.06 -0.24 -40.22
C GLY A 68 8.21 -0.84 -39.41
N LEU A 69 8.58 -0.24 -38.27
CA LEU A 69 9.69 -0.64 -37.39
C LEU A 69 9.18 -1.36 -36.13
N ALA A 70 8.13 -2.17 -36.24
CA ALA A 70 7.50 -2.85 -35.12
C ALA A 70 8.45 -3.82 -34.38
N GLU A 71 9.40 -4.44 -35.09
CA GLU A 71 10.42 -5.31 -34.48
C GLU A 71 11.33 -4.54 -33.53
N LEU A 72 11.83 -3.38 -33.97
CA LEU A 72 12.65 -2.47 -33.16
C LEU A 72 11.89 -1.94 -31.95
N ALA A 73 10.61 -1.57 -32.14
CA ALA A 73 9.73 -1.14 -31.05
C ALA A 73 9.58 -2.26 -29.99
N GLY A 74 9.47 -3.51 -30.45
CA GLY A 74 9.37 -4.70 -29.60
C GLY A 74 10.65 -5.09 -28.88
N SER A 75 11.82 -4.94 -29.52
CA SER A 75 13.12 -5.34 -28.95
C SER A 75 13.74 -4.29 -28.06
N GLU A 76 13.56 -2.99 -28.36
CA GLU A 76 14.26 -1.91 -27.65
C GLU A 76 13.34 -1.12 -26.69
N VAL A 77 12.14 -0.75 -27.14
CA VAL A 77 11.26 0.16 -26.37
C VAL A 77 10.42 -0.61 -25.36
N ARG A 78 9.79 -1.71 -25.79
CA ARG A 78 8.90 -2.51 -24.96
C ARG A 78 9.56 -3.05 -23.69
N PRO A 79 10.83 -3.52 -23.68
CA PRO A 79 11.48 -3.95 -22.45
C PRO A 79 11.63 -2.83 -21.43
N VAL A 80 12.04 -1.63 -21.86
CA VAL A 80 12.13 -0.44 -20.99
C VAL A 80 10.75 -0.07 -20.46
N ARG A 81 9.71 -0.04 -21.32
CA ARG A 81 8.34 0.20 -20.88
C ARG A 81 7.88 -0.80 -19.82
N ARG A 82 8.16 -2.08 -20.00
CA ARG A 82 7.82 -3.12 -19.01
C ARG A 82 8.58 -2.92 -17.70
N GLN A 83 9.85 -2.53 -17.74
CA GLN A 83 10.60 -2.18 -16.54
C GLN A 83 9.93 -1.03 -15.79
N VAL A 84 9.52 0.03 -16.48
CA VAL A 84 8.81 1.15 -15.84
C VAL A 84 7.42 0.74 -15.35
N GLU A 85 6.69 -0.12 -16.07
CA GLU A 85 5.38 -0.64 -15.62
C GLU A 85 5.50 -1.48 -14.33
N VAL A 86 6.59 -2.23 -14.17
CA VAL A 86 6.87 -3.10 -13.02
C VAL A 86 7.47 -2.30 -11.85
N PHE A 87 8.55 -1.56 -12.09
CA PHE A 87 9.34 -0.88 -11.06
C PHE A 87 8.95 0.58 -10.84
N ARG A 88 8.12 1.17 -11.69
CA ARG A 88 7.71 2.59 -11.57
C ARG A 88 8.94 3.49 -11.39
N PHE A 89 8.85 4.52 -10.56
CA PHE A 89 10.00 5.28 -10.06
C PHE A 89 10.47 4.79 -8.68
N SER A 90 9.98 3.62 -8.26
CA SER A 90 10.25 3.05 -6.95
C SER A 90 10.48 1.55 -7.13
N THR A 91 11.76 1.16 -7.23
CA THR A 91 12.18 -0.25 -7.44
C THR A 91 11.41 -1.23 -6.56
N VAL A 92 11.09 -0.82 -5.34
CA VAL A 92 10.20 -1.51 -4.42
C VAL A 92 9.22 -0.52 -3.79
N ARG A 93 8.07 -1.04 -3.35
CA ARG A 93 7.17 -0.32 -2.44
C ARG A 93 7.44 -0.77 -1.02
N LEU A 94 7.52 0.17 -0.08
CA LEU A 94 7.74 -0.16 1.33
C LEU A 94 6.40 -0.38 2.05
N ASP A 95 6.13 -1.63 2.44
CA ASP A 95 5.09 -1.91 3.42
C ASP A 95 5.54 -1.53 4.82
N LEU A 96 4.61 -0.99 5.60
CA LEU A 96 4.85 -0.59 6.98
C LEU A 96 4.04 -1.52 7.87
N ARG A 97 4.63 -2.02 8.95
CA ARG A 97 3.97 -2.98 9.82
C ARG A 97 4.10 -2.56 11.27
N GLU A 98 3.00 -2.57 12.00
CA GLU A 98 2.97 -2.30 13.43
C GLU A 98 2.03 -3.29 14.15
N ASN A 99 2.21 -3.44 15.46
CA ASN A 99 1.34 -4.25 16.31
C ASN A 99 0.13 -3.45 16.80
N SER A 100 -1.06 -4.07 16.80
CA SER A 100 -2.28 -3.50 17.36
C SER A 100 -2.10 -2.96 18.78
N THR A 101 -1.27 -3.59 19.62
CA THR A 101 -0.99 -3.13 20.99
C THR A 101 -0.39 -1.72 21.02
N ARG A 102 0.58 -1.42 20.14
CA ARG A 102 1.23 -0.11 20.04
C ARG A 102 0.27 0.94 19.45
N VAL A 103 -0.52 0.53 18.47
CA VAL A 103 -1.61 1.36 17.94
C VAL A 103 -2.59 1.72 19.05
N THR A 104 -3.01 0.77 19.88
CA THR A 104 -3.97 1.10 20.94
C THR A 104 -3.36 1.94 22.06
N GLN A 105 -2.12 1.67 22.47
CA GLN A 105 -1.41 2.55 23.41
C GLN A 105 -1.34 4.00 22.92
N THR A 106 -1.14 4.18 21.62
CA THR A 106 -1.16 5.50 20.98
C THR A 106 -2.56 6.12 21.06
N LEU A 107 -3.60 5.37 20.71
CA LEU A 107 -4.98 5.85 20.76
C LEU A 107 -5.43 6.18 22.18
N GLU A 108 -5.01 5.43 23.20
CA GLU A 108 -5.31 5.74 24.61
C GLU A 108 -4.64 7.06 25.03
N ALA A 109 -3.43 7.34 24.55
CA ALA A 109 -2.79 8.64 24.77
C ALA A 109 -3.56 9.77 24.06
N LEU A 110 -4.02 9.55 22.82
CA LEU A 110 -4.83 10.54 22.09
C LEU A 110 -6.21 10.75 22.75
N TRP A 111 -6.82 9.69 23.29
CA TRP A 111 -8.06 9.77 24.06
C TRP A 111 -7.89 10.73 25.24
N ARG A 112 -6.83 10.53 26.05
CA ARG A 112 -6.54 11.36 27.22
C ARG A 112 -6.25 12.80 26.82
N ALA A 113 -5.37 12.99 25.83
CA ALA A 113 -5.00 14.30 25.33
C ALA A 113 -6.22 15.08 24.82
N SER A 114 -7.14 14.42 24.09
CA SER A 114 -8.37 15.06 23.59
C SER A 114 -9.32 15.55 24.70
N ARG A 115 -9.16 15.05 25.93
CA ARG A 115 -9.97 15.39 27.11
C ARG A 115 -9.22 16.24 28.13
N GLY A 116 -7.95 16.53 27.90
CA GLY A 116 -7.07 17.17 28.88
C GLY A 116 -6.87 16.32 30.14
N GLU A 117 -6.97 14.99 30.01
CA GLU A 117 -6.76 14.05 31.11
C GLU A 117 -5.26 13.75 31.31
N PRO A 118 -4.83 13.48 32.55
CA PRO A 118 -3.46 13.02 32.84
C PRO A 118 -3.10 11.72 32.12
N ALA A 119 -1.80 11.51 31.87
CA ALA A 119 -1.30 10.35 31.12
C ALA A 119 -1.62 8.98 31.76
N ASP A 120 -1.86 8.93 33.07
CA ASP A 120 -2.19 7.74 33.84
C ASP A 120 -3.69 7.52 34.04
N ALA A 121 -4.55 8.41 33.52
CA ALA A 121 -5.99 8.26 33.58
C ALA A 121 -6.44 6.95 32.89
N PRO A 122 -7.43 6.23 33.44
CA PRO A 122 -7.92 5.01 32.82
C PRO A 122 -8.59 5.34 31.48
N ALA A 123 -8.23 4.59 30.43
CA ALA A 123 -8.94 4.61 29.15
C ALA A 123 -10.06 3.56 29.16
N PRO A 124 -11.12 3.72 28.35
CA PRO A 124 -12.18 2.73 28.22
C PRO A 124 -11.65 1.36 27.74
N GLU A 125 -12.41 0.30 28.04
CA GLU A 125 -12.09 -1.03 27.52
C GLU A 125 -12.15 -1.04 25.98
N GLN A 126 -11.11 -1.54 25.33
CA GLN A 126 -10.93 -1.46 23.86
C GLN A 126 -12.00 -2.22 23.06
N THR A 127 -12.61 -3.23 23.68
CA THR A 127 -13.74 -4.02 23.14
C THR A 127 -15.11 -3.43 23.52
N GLY A 128 -15.14 -2.42 24.39
CA GLY A 128 -16.35 -1.78 24.88
C GLY A 128 -16.97 -0.82 23.87
N THR A 129 -18.25 -0.51 24.08
CA THR A 129 -19.01 0.41 23.22
C THR A 129 -18.48 1.84 23.30
N GLU A 130 -18.06 2.31 24.47
CA GLU A 130 -17.52 3.65 24.65
C GLU A 130 -16.28 3.90 23.78
N TRP A 131 -15.34 2.95 23.77
CA TRP A 131 -14.13 3.04 22.96
C TRP A 131 -14.46 3.13 21.47
N ARG A 132 -15.36 2.25 21.02
CA ARG A 132 -15.84 2.21 19.64
C ARG A 132 -16.56 3.50 19.24
N ASP A 133 -17.46 4.00 20.09
CA ASP A 133 -18.26 5.19 19.82
C ASP A 133 -17.37 6.42 19.70
N TRP A 134 -16.32 6.53 20.53
CA TRP A 134 -15.32 7.58 20.39
C TRP A 134 -14.52 7.46 19.09
N LEU A 135 -14.03 6.27 18.72
CA LEU A 135 -13.32 6.10 17.44
C LEU A 135 -14.19 6.54 16.26
N LEU A 136 -15.46 6.15 16.25
CA LEU A 136 -16.41 6.53 15.21
C LEU A 136 -16.71 8.04 15.23
N ALA A 137 -16.86 8.64 16.41
CA ALA A 137 -17.07 10.07 16.56
C ALA A 137 -15.87 10.89 16.05
N GLU A 138 -14.65 10.51 16.42
CA GLU A 138 -13.42 11.17 15.95
C GLU A 138 -13.23 10.99 14.43
N LEU A 139 -13.51 9.80 13.90
CA LEU A 139 -13.49 9.55 12.46
C LEU A 139 -14.55 10.33 11.69
N ALA A 140 -15.68 10.67 12.30
CA ALA A 140 -16.74 11.46 11.67
C ALA A 140 -16.46 12.97 11.71
N GLN A 141 -15.65 13.46 12.64
CA GLN A 141 -15.33 14.89 12.73
C GLN A 141 -14.39 15.33 11.61
N PRO A 142 -14.73 16.35 10.80
CA PRO A 142 -13.85 16.86 9.76
C PRO A 142 -12.49 17.32 10.30
N ARG A 143 -11.44 17.18 9.49
CA ARG A 143 -10.09 17.68 9.79
C ARG A 143 -9.58 18.52 8.62
N SER A 144 -9.09 19.73 8.92
CA SER A 144 -8.43 20.60 7.93
C SER A 144 -6.95 20.26 7.71
N GLY A 145 -6.39 19.37 8.53
CA GLY A 145 -4.98 19.00 8.53
C GLY A 145 -4.64 18.05 9.69
N PRO A 146 -3.36 17.70 9.85
CA PRO A 146 -2.92 16.93 11.01
C PRO A 146 -3.22 17.67 12.31
N ARG A 147 -3.56 16.94 13.37
CA ARG A 147 -3.66 17.52 14.72
C ARG A 147 -2.33 17.43 15.43
N ASP A 148 -2.02 18.48 16.18
CA ASP A 148 -0.90 18.51 17.11
C ASP A 148 -1.35 18.14 18.50
N PHE A 149 -0.51 17.36 19.16
CA PHE A 149 -0.70 16.89 20.52
C PHE A 149 0.57 17.22 21.28
N ASP A 150 0.42 17.99 22.35
CA ASP A 150 1.52 18.31 23.25
C ASP A 150 1.79 17.11 24.16
N GLU A 151 3.07 16.86 24.46
CA GLU A 151 3.50 15.93 25.52
C GLU A 151 2.97 14.49 25.42
N LEU A 152 2.90 13.93 24.21
CA LEU A 152 2.59 12.50 24.04
C LEU A 152 3.70 11.61 24.64
N PRO A 153 3.34 10.48 25.28
CA PRO A 153 4.31 9.45 25.66
C PRO A 153 5.13 8.97 24.46
N ALA A 154 6.36 8.51 24.71
CA ALA A 154 7.32 8.16 23.65
C ALA A 154 6.76 7.18 22.59
N VAL A 155 6.04 6.13 23.02
CA VAL A 155 5.41 5.16 22.12
C VAL A 155 4.38 5.83 21.20
N ALA A 156 3.53 6.69 21.77
CA ALA A 156 2.49 7.39 21.02
C ALA A 156 3.10 8.40 20.04
N SER A 157 4.13 9.13 20.47
CA SER A 157 4.88 10.07 19.63
C SER A 157 5.57 9.35 18.46
N GLU A 158 6.23 8.22 18.71
CA GLU A 158 6.88 7.41 17.67
C GLU A 158 5.87 6.86 16.65
N THR A 159 4.78 6.25 17.13
CA THR A 159 3.77 5.66 16.25
C THR A 159 3.04 6.73 15.44
N LEU A 160 2.59 7.85 16.03
CA LEU A 160 1.99 8.95 15.28
C LEU A 160 3.00 9.62 14.34
N GLY A 161 4.25 9.75 14.78
CA GLY A 161 5.37 10.25 13.98
C GLY A 161 5.60 9.44 12.71
N LEU A 162 5.45 8.11 12.76
CA LEU A 162 5.49 7.26 11.58
C LEU A 162 4.40 7.66 10.56
N PHE A 163 3.14 7.84 10.98
CA PHE A 163 2.07 8.24 10.07
C PHE A 163 2.32 9.64 9.49
N ARG A 164 2.83 10.58 10.30
CA ARG A 164 3.20 11.93 9.84
C ARG A 164 4.32 11.89 8.80
N LEU A 165 5.32 11.04 9.01
CA LEU A 165 6.41 10.83 8.06
C LEU A 165 5.89 10.29 6.71
N ILE A 166 4.93 9.37 6.73
CA ILE A 166 4.26 8.90 5.49
C ILE A 166 3.56 10.07 4.80
N ALA A 167 2.82 10.89 5.55
CA ALA A 167 2.09 12.03 5.01
C ALA A 167 3.01 13.06 4.34
N GLU A 168 4.17 13.31 4.95
CA GLU A 168 5.20 14.22 4.44
C GLU A 168 5.90 13.66 3.18
N LEU A 169 6.32 12.39 3.23
CA LEU A 169 7.15 11.82 2.17
C LEU A 169 6.35 11.41 0.93
N ARG A 170 5.08 11.06 1.08
CA ARG A 170 4.30 10.51 -0.03
C ARG A 170 4.10 11.47 -1.21
N PRO A 171 3.83 12.78 -1.04
CA PRO A 171 3.80 13.72 -2.15
C PRO A 171 5.16 13.85 -2.85
N ARG A 172 6.28 13.67 -2.13
CA ARG A 172 7.65 13.82 -2.64
C ARG A 172 8.13 12.58 -3.39
N LEU A 173 7.91 11.40 -2.82
CA LEU A 173 8.36 10.12 -3.37
C LEU A 173 7.35 9.50 -4.35
N GLY A 174 6.13 10.05 -4.40
CA GLY A 174 5.02 9.51 -5.15
C GLY A 174 4.26 8.41 -4.42
N ARG A 175 3.04 8.13 -4.89
CA ARG A 175 2.14 7.15 -4.26
C ARG A 175 2.69 5.73 -4.22
N ASP A 176 3.58 5.40 -5.16
CA ASP A 176 4.10 4.05 -5.36
C ASP A 176 5.30 3.74 -4.46
N ALA A 177 5.82 4.71 -3.70
CA ALA A 177 6.92 4.49 -2.76
C ALA A 177 6.50 3.67 -1.53
N PHE A 178 5.23 3.79 -1.14
CA PHE A 178 4.65 3.07 0.00
C PHE A 178 3.67 2.01 -0.48
N GLY A 179 3.71 0.85 0.18
CA GLY A 179 2.73 -0.22 0.03
C GLY A 179 1.58 -0.02 1.01
N SER A 180 1.27 -1.08 1.75
CA SER A 180 0.18 -1.12 2.71
C SER A 180 0.70 -0.96 4.14
N PHE A 181 -0.11 -0.37 5.02
CA PHE A 181 0.08 -0.43 6.46
C PHE A 181 -0.54 -1.71 7.00
N ILE A 182 0.31 -2.61 7.47
CA ILE A 182 -0.03 -3.94 7.98
C ILE A 182 -0.26 -3.85 9.49
N LEU A 183 -1.49 -4.12 9.93
CA LEU A 183 -1.84 -4.18 11.35
C LEU A 183 -1.73 -5.61 11.87
N SER A 184 -0.65 -5.91 12.58
CA SER A 184 -0.43 -7.21 13.22
C SER A 184 -1.36 -7.43 14.39
N MET A 185 -1.66 -8.69 14.70
CA MET A 185 -2.53 -9.08 15.82
C MET A 185 -3.89 -8.37 15.78
N THR A 186 -4.52 -8.33 14.60
CA THR A 186 -5.87 -7.77 14.45
C THR A 186 -6.90 -8.74 15.05
N ARG A 187 -7.64 -8.28 16.07
CA ARG A 187 -8.59 -9.10 16.85
C ARG A 187 -10.03 -8.65 16.73
N ASN A 188 -10.25 -7.35 16.47
CA ASN A 188 -11.59 -6.75 16.40
C ASN A 188 -11.63 -5.57 15.39
N VAL A 189 -12.82 -4.98 15.24
CA VAL A 189 -13.07 -3.85 14.32
C VAL A 189 -12.40 -2.56 14.80
N SER A 190 -12.40 -2.30 16.11
CA SER A 190 -11.79 -1.11 16.73
C SER A 190 -10.28 -1.05 16.45
N ASP A 191 -9.58 -2.18 16.38
CA ASP A 191 -8.16 -2.22 16.03
C ASP A 191 -7.90 -1.56 14.67
N VAL A 192 -8.70 -1.92 13.67
CA VAL A 192 -8.57 -1.38 12.30
C VAL A 192 -9.02 0.07 12.26
N LEU A 193 -10.15 0.42 12.91
CA LEU A 193 -10.61 1.80 13.00
C LEU A 193 -9.57 2.72 13.66
N GLY A 194 -8.83 2.20 14.64
CA GLY A 194 -7.72 2.88 15.28
C GLY A 194 -6.65 3.33 14.29
N VAL A 195 -6.25 2.44 13.36
CA VAL A 195 -5.29 2.79 12.29
C VAL A 195 -5.87 3.85 11.36
N TYR A 196 -7.16 3.76 11.02
CA TYR A 196 -7.84 4.79 10.22
C TYR A 196 -7.84 6.15 10.93
N LEU A 197 -7.98 6.17 12.27
CA LEU A 197 -7.93 7.40 13.04
C LEU A 197 -6.52 7.97 13.06
N LEU A 198 -5.48 7.16 13.37
CA LEU A 198 -4.09 7.63 13.32
C LEU A 198 -3.69 8.19 11.96
N ALA A 199 -4.13 7.55 10.87
CA ALA A 199 -3.94 8.07 9.52
C ALA A 199 -4.63 9.44 9.34
N LYS A 200 -5.82 9.62 9.92
CA LYS A 200 -6.53 10.90 9.90
C LYS A 200 -5.76 11.98 10.67
N GLU A 201 -5.29 11.66 11.86
CA GLU A 201 -4.52 12.56 12.72
C GLU A 201 -3.20 13.02 12.09
N ALA A 202 -2.62 12.19 11.22
CA ALA A 202 -1.41 12.51 10.49
C ALA A 202 -1.65 13.24 9.16
N GLY A 203 -2.90 13.52 8.77
CA GLY A 203 -3.21 14.18 7.50
C GLY A 203 -3.16 13.26 6.28
N LEU A 204 -3.27 11.93 6.45
CA LEU A 204 -3.31 10.97 5.35
C LEU A 204 -4.71 10.81 4.74
N TYR A 205 -5.57 11.81 4.91
CA TYR A 205 -6.91 11.84 4.31
C TYR A 205 -6.91 12.83 3.15
N ALA A 206 -7.48 12.42 2.02
CA ALA A 206 -7.58 13.31 0.87
C ALA A 206 -8.90 14.07 0.91
N ASP A 207 -8.85 15.41 0.97
CA ASP A 207 -10.05 16.24 0.87
C ASP A 207 -9.93 17.47 -0.08
N PRO A 208 -10.06 17.28 -1.41
CA PRO A 208 -10.28 18.39 -2.33
C PRO A 208 -11.77 18.74 -2.55
N GLY A 209 -12.73 18.04 -1.91
CA GLY A 209 -14.14 18.09 -2.35
C GLY A 209 -15.19 17.76 -1.27
N GLY A 210 -14.82 17.84 0.01
CA GLY A 210 -15.66 17.55 1.17
C GLY A 210 -15.89 16.05 1.45
N VAL A 211 -15.23 15.13 0.73
CA VAL A 211 -15.44 13.68 0.88
C VAL A 211 -14.18 13.00 1.39
N GLU A 212 -14.14 12.83 2.71
CA GLU A 212 -13.06 12.17 3.41
C GLU A 212 -12.88 10.70 2.98
N ARG A 213 -11.63 10.38 2.67
CA ARG A 213 -11.13 9.04 2.35
C ARG A 213 -9.70 8.90 2.86
N CYS A 214 -9.37 7.75 3.46
CA CYS A 214 -8.00 7.44 3.83
C CYS A 214 -7.20 7.15 2.55
N ALA A 215 -6.07 7.84 2.41
CA ALA A 215 -5.19 7.64 1.28
C ALA A 215 -4.18 6.50 1.53
N LEU A 216 -3.99 6.05 2.77
CA LEU A 216 -3.09 4.95 3.13
C LEU A 216 -3.85 3.61 3.05
N PRO A 217 -3.37 2.61 2.27
CA PRO A 217 -3.95 1.27 2.31
C PRO A 217 -3.73 0.64 3.68
N ILE A 218 -4.80 0.23 4.36
CA ILE A 218 -4.74 -0.43 5.67
C ILE A 218 -5.11 -1.90 5.47
N MET A 219 -4.22 -2.78 5.91
CA MET A 219 -4.35 -4.22 5.72
C MET A 219 -4.31 -4.93 7.09
N PRO A 220 -5.44 -5.48 7.57
CA PRO A 220 -5.45 -6.28 8.77
C PRO A 220 -4.70 -7.60 8.54
N LEU A 221 -3.92 -8.01 9.53
CA LEU A 221 -3.22 -9.29 9.58
C LEU A 221 -3.86 -10.16 10.68
N PHE A 222 -4.43 -11.29 10.25
CA PHE A 222 -5.01 -12.31 11.14
C PHE A 222 -4.01 -13.46 11.34
N GLU A 223 -3.57 -13.65 12.58
CA GLU A 223 -2.42 -14.50 12.93
C GLU A 223 -2.78 -15.72 13.78
N THR A 224 -3.77 -15.65 14.67
CA THR A 224 -4.18 -16.79 15.51
C THR A 224 -5.36 -17.55 14.89
N ILE A 225 -5.63 -18.76 15.37
CA ILE A 225 -6.78 -19.56 14.96
C ILE A 225 -8.09 -18.80 15.21
N ASP A 226 -8.19 -18.18 16.38
CA ASP A 226 -9.39 -17.43 16.75
C ASP A 226 -9.54 -16.14 15.93
N ASP A 227 -8.44 -15.47 15.60
CA ASP A 227 -8.46 -14.32 14.69
C ASP A 227 -8.92 -14.72 13.29
N LEU A 228 -8.42 -15.85 12.75
CA LEU A 228 -8.86 -16.38 11.45
C LEU A 228 -10.36 -16.73 11.44
N ARG A 229 -10.89 -17.25 12.55
CA ARG A 229 -12.32 -17.54 12.70
C ARG A 229 -13.17 -16.27 12.76
N ARG A 230 -12.67 -15.21 13.41
CA ARG A 230 -13.35 -13.90 13.53
C ARG A 230 -13.23 -13.03 12.28
N ALA A 231 -12.17 -13.21 11.49
CA ALA A 231 -11.85 -12.36 10.34
C ALA A 231 -13.04 -12.07 9.40
N PRO A 232 -13.90 -13.05 9.02
CA PRO A 232 -15.05 -12.76 8.15
C PRO A 232 -16.07 -11.80 8.77
N ALA A 233 -16.30 -11.87 10.09
CA ALA A 233 -17.23 -10.97 10.78
C ALA A 233 -16.65 -9.55 10.86
N ILE A 234 -15.37 -9.43 11.24
CA ILE A 234 -14.63 -8.16 11.31
C ILE A 234 -14.64 -7.46 9.94
N MET A 235 -14.27 -8.19 8.88
CA MET A 235 -14.21 -7.61 7.53
C MET A 235 -15.60 -7.28 6.99
N ARG A 236 -16.64 -8.06 7.30
CA ARG A 236 -18.01 -7.73 6.90
C ARG A 236 -18.46 -6.41 7.51
N GLU A 237 -18.18 -6.20 8.78
CA GLU A 237 -18.53 -4.97 9.48
C GLU A 237 -17.75 -3.77 8.93
N LEU A 238 -16.42 -3.90 8.78
CA LEU A 238 -15.58 -2.84 8.20
C LEU A 238 -16.04 -2.46 6.79
N LEU A 239 -16.29 -3.44 5.92
CA LEU A 239 -16.73 -3.20 4.54
C LEU A 239 -18.19 -2.73 4.46
N ALA A 240 -18.97 -2.77 5.52
CA ALA A 240 -20.27 -2.11 5.56
C ALA A 240 -20.13 -0.58 5.75
N MET A 241 -19.01 -0.11 6.30
CA MET A 241 -18.81 1.29 6.64
C MET A 241 -18.51 2.15 5.38
N PRO A 242 -19.24 3.28 5.18
CA PRO A 242 -19.05 4.13 4.01
C PRO A 242 -17.63 4.67 3.85
N LEU A 243 -16.98 5.09 4.94
CA LEU A 243 -15.61 5.60 4.94
C LEU A 243 -14.62 4.57 4.38
N ILE A 244 -14.72 3.33 4.87
CA ILE A 244 -13.84 2.22 4.46
C ILE A 244 -14.06 1.91 2.98
N LYS A 245 -15.32 1.74 2.55
CA LYS A 245 -15.67 1.50 1.14
C LYS A 245 -15.13 2.59 0.21
N ARG A 246 -15.27 3.87 0.56
CA ARG A 246 -14.73 4.99 -0.23
C ARG A 246 -13.22 4.95 -0.30
N SER A 247 -12.56 4.68 0.83
CA SER A 247 -11.09 4.57 0.91
C SER A 247 -10.59 3.45 0.01
N VAL A 248 -11.17 2.24 0.12
CA VAL A 248 -10.82 1.09 -0.73
C VAL A 248 -11.05 1.40 -2.21
N ARG A 249 -12.19 2.00 -2.58
CA ARG A 249 -12.49 2.38 -3.97
C ARG A 249 -11.44 3.34 -4.53
N ALA A 250 -11.05 4.35 -3.77
CA ALA A 250 -10.05 5.32 -4.19
C ALA A 250 -8.64 4.71 -4.34
N LEU A 251 -8.38 3.59 -3.65
CA LEU A 251 -7.12 2.86 -3.69
C LEU A 251 -7.13 1.68 -4.68
N GLY A 252 -8.09 1.65 -5.61
CA GLY A 252 -8.15 0.64 -6.67
C GLY A 252 -9.24 -0.42 -6.50
N GLY A 253 -10.10 -0.30 -5.48
CA GLY A 253 -11.28 -1.15 -5.31
C GLY A 253 -10.99 -2.54 -4.77
N VAL A 254 -9.82 -2.74 -4.17
CA VAL A 254 -9.37 -4.02 -3.59
C VAL A 254 -9.00 -3.79 -2.14
N GLN A 255 -9.56 -4.59 -1.24
CA GLN A 255 -9.14 -4.65 0.15
C GLN A 255 -8.18 -5.82 0.32
N GLU A 256 -6.93 -5.52 0.67
CA GLU A 256 -5.99 -6.57 1.01
C GLU A 256 -6.21 -7.06 2.45
N VAL A 257 -6.05 -8.36 2.67
CA VAL A 257 -6.04 -8.99 3.99
C VAL A 257 -4.82 -9.88 4.07
N MET A 258 -4.00 -9.70 5.11
CA MET A 258 -2.85 -10.56 5.33
C MET A 258 -3.24 -11.74 6.21
N ILE A 259 -2.73 -12.92 5.87
CA ILE A 259 -2.95 -14.15 6.62
C ILE A 259 -1.62 -14.74 7.10
N GLY A 260 -1.52 -14.97 8.41
CA GLY A 260 -0.31 -15.46 9.07
C GLY A 260 -0.24 -16.98 9.13
N TYR A 261 0.59 -17.60 8.29
CA TYR A 261 0.78 -19.06 8.30
C TYR A 261 1.61 -19.53 9.50
N SER A 262 2.79 -18.93 9.71
CA SER A 262 3.68 -19.36 10.78
C SER A 262 3.10 -19.15 12.17
N ASP A 263 2.39 -18.05 12.40
CA ASP A 263 1.87 -17.72 13.73
C ASP A 263 0.63 -18.55 14.07
N SER A 264 -0.27 -18.78 13.09
CA SER A 264 -1.42 -19.68 13.31
C SER A 264 -0.98 -21.13 13.51
N ASN A 265 0.13 -21.55 12.89
CA ASN A 265 0.72 -22.86 13.12
C ASN A 265 1.32 -22.99 14.54
N LYS A 266 1.96 -21.94 15.07
CA LYS A 266 2.44 -21.93 16.47
C LYS A 266 1.27 -21.98 17.47
N ASP A 267 0.15 -21.36 17.13
CA ASP A 267 -1.06 -21.29 17.96
C ASP A 267 -1.85 -22.62 17.96
N GLY A 268 -2.25 -23.11 16.78
CA GLY A 268 -3.16 -24.25 16.64
C GLY A 268 -2.58 -25.53 16.07
N GLY A 269 -1.29 -25.55 15.73
CA GLY A 269 -0.63 -26.65 15.02
C GLY A 269 -0.93 -26.67 13.52
N PHE A 270 -0.22 -27.54 12.79
CA PHE A 270 -0.15 -27.49 11.33
C PHE A 270 -1.48 -27.80 10.63
N LEU A 271 -2.18 -28.85 11.04
CA LEU A 271 -3.43 -29.24 10.40
C LEU A 271 -4.53 -28.19 10.64
N SER A 272 -4.72 -27.80 11.90
CA SER A 272 -5.73 -26.81 12.29
C SER A 272 -5.50 -25.48 11.61
N SER A 273 -4.26 -24.97 11.61
CA SER A 273 -3.93 -23.70 10.95
C SER A 273 -4.22 -23.70 9.45
N ASN A 274 -3.77 -24.71 8.70
CA ASN A 274 -4.05 -24.79 7.27
C ASN A 274 -5.55 -24.91 6.97
N TRP A 275 -6.29 -25.66 7.78
CA TRP A 275 -7.75 -25.78 7.61
C TRP A 275 -8.48 -24.47 7.91
N GLU A 276 -8.11 -23.78 8.98
CA GLU A 276 -8.70 -22.49 9.34
C GLU A 276 -8.33 -21.39 8.34
N LEU A 277 -7.10 -21.38 7.81
CA LEU A 277 -6.69 -20.50 6.72
C LEU A 277 -7.51 -20.73 5.45
N TYR A 278 -7.76 -21.98 5.08
CA TYR A 278 -8.60 -22.31 3.92
C TYR A 278 -10.04 -21.81 4.12
N LYS A 279 -10.64 -22.10 5.29
CA LYS A 279 -12.00 -21.64 5.63
C LYS A 279 -12.10 -20.11 5.70
N ALA A 280 -11.12 -19.44 6.30
CA ALA A 280 -11.08 -17.98 6.43
C ALA A 280 -11.03 -17.33 5.04
N GLN A 281 -10.15 -17.79 4.15
CA GLN A 281 -10.06 -17.27 2.79
C GLN A 281 -11.36 -17.46 2.02
N MET A 282 -11.97 -18.66 2.04
CA MET A 282 -13.29 -18.90 1.41
C MET A 282 -14.36 -17.92 1.90
N LYS A 283 -14.47 -17.75 3.23
CA LYS A 283 -15.47 -16.88 3.84
C LYS A 283 -15.19 -15.40 3.54
N LEU A 284 -13.93 -14.98 3.57
CA LEU A 284 -13.53 -13.61 3.25
C LEU A 284 -13.78 -13.28 1.78
N THR A 285 -13.54 -14.21 0.87
CA THR A 285 -13.92 -14.06 -0.55
C THR A 285 -15.43 -13.83 -0.70
N SER A 286 -16.28 -14.58 0.03
CA SER A 286 -17.74 -14.35 0.07
C SER A 286 -18.09 -12.97 0.63
N VAL A 287 -17.48 -12.59 1.75
CA VAL A 287 -17.68 -11.26 2.36
C VAL A 287 -17.35 -10.13 1.38
N GLY A 288 -16.25 -10.26 0.63
CA GLY A 288 -15.89 -9.31 -0.40
C GLY A 288 -16.95 -9.21 -1.50
N ALA A 289 -17.42 -10.36 -2.00
CA ALA A 289 -18.48 -10.41 -3.01
C ALA A 289 -19.79 -9.77 -2.50
N GLU A 290 -20.23 -10.10 -1.28
CA GLU A 290 -21.39 -9.51 -0.61
C GLU A 290 -21.27 -7.97 -0.49
N ALA A 291 -20.07 -7.48 -0.18
CA ALA A 291 -19.82 -6.06 -0.01
C ALA A 291 -19.59 -5.29 -1.33
N GLY A 292 -19.44 -5.98 -2.46
CA GLY A 292 -19.03 -5.41 -3.74
C GLY A 292 -17.58 -4.90 -3.75
N VAL A 293 -16.71 -5.50 -2.93
CA VAL A 293 -15.30 -5.15 -2.77
C VAL A 293 -14.46 -6.41 -2.92
N LYS A 294 -13.53 -6.43 -3.87
CA LYS A 294 -12.62 -7.58 -4.02
C LYS A 294 -11.71 -7.67 -2.79
N ILE A 295 -11.58 -8.87 -2.22
CA ILE A 295 -10.58 -9.15 -1.18
C ILE A 295 -9.44 -9.92 -1.81
N ALA A 296 -8.23 -9.38 -1.69
CA ALA A 296 -6.99 -10.05 -2.10
C ALA A 296 -6.19 -10.47 -0.88
N PHE A 297 -5.53 -11.62 -0.95
CA PHE A 297 -4.77 -12.16 0.17
C PHE A 297 -3.28 -11.88 0.03
N PHE A 298 -2.69 -11.35 1.09
CA PHE A 298 -1.25 -11.33 1.26
C PHE A 298 -0.84 -12.54 2.12
N HIS A 299 -0.21 -13.51 1.48
CA HIS A 299 0.24 -14.73 2.11
C HIS A 299 1.54 -14.50 2.89
N GLY A 300 1.46 -14.52 4.23
CA GLY A 300 2.61 -14.36 5.11
C GLY A 300 3.60 -15.53 5.10
N ARG A 301 4.66 -15.39 5.89
CA ARG A 301 5.74 -16.40 6.02
C ARG A 301 5.22 -17.78 6.41
N GLY A 302 5.72 -18.81 5.72
CA GLY A 302 5.71 -20.19 6.22
C GLY A 302 4.61 -21.10 5.64
N GLY A 303 3.85 -20.65 4.65
CA GLY A 303 3.02 -21.55 3.85
C GLY A 303 3.88 -22.47 2.97
N SER A 304 3.29 -23.58 2.51
CA SER A 304 3.91 -24.49 1.51
C SER A 304 4.41 -23.75 0.26
N VAL A 305 3.80 -22.61 -0.07
CA VAL A 305 4.14 -21.72 -1.18
C VAL A 305 5.52 -21.05 -1.01
N SER A 306 5.92 -20.66 0.20
CA SER A 306 7.13 -19.83 0.44
C SER A 306 8.39 -20.64 0.72
N ARG A 307 8.24 -21.88 1.21
CA ARG A 307 9.37 -22.72 1.69
C ARG A 307 9.95 -23.69 0.66
N GLY A 308 9.56 -23.60 -0.60
CA GLY A 308 10.14 -24.41 -1.68
C GLY A 308 9.87 -25.93 -1.62
N GLY A 309 9.07 -26.41 -0.66
CA GLY A 309 8.76 -27.84 -0.52
C GLY A 309 7.68 -28.34 -1.50
N VAL A 310 6.76 -27.47 -1.90
CA VAL A 310 5.75 -27.74 -2.95
C VAL A 310 5.99 -26.75 -4.09
N PRO A 311 5.96 -27.17 -5.37
CA PRO A 311 6.08 -26.24 -6.48
C PRO A 311 5.07 -25.10 -6.34
N ALA A 312 5.54 -23.85 -6.45
CA ALA A 312 4.72 -22.66 -6.20
C ALA A 312 3.41 -22.68 -7.00
N GLY A 313 3.45 -23.13 -8.27
CA GLY A 313 2.26 -23.27 -9.11
C GLY A 313 1.19 -24.21 -8.53
N ARG A 314 1.57 -25.33 -7.89
CA ARG A 314 0.63 -26.23 -7.21
C ARG A 314 0.06 -25.60 -5.94
N ALA A 315 0.89 -24.90 -5.19
CA ALA A 315 0.45 -24.26 -3.95
C ALA A 315 -0.50 -23.07 -4.22
N ILE A 316 -0.32 -22.37 -5.36
CA ILE A 316 -1.28 -21.38 -5.87
C ILE A 316 -2.56 -22.04 -6.35
N ALA A 317 -2.46 -23.12 -7.14
CA ALA A 317 -3.64 -23.85 -7.65
C ALA A 317 -4.49 -24.48 -6.54
N ALA A 318 -3.89 -24.79 -5.38
CA ALA A 318 -4.58 -25.33 -4.21
C ALA A 318 -5.28 -24.25 -3.36
N GLN A 319 -5.13 -22.96 -3.67
CA GLN A 319 -5.87 -21.91 -2.97
C GLN A 319 -7.38 -22.05 -3.22
N PRO A 320 -8.22 -21.57 -2.29
CA PRO A 320 -9.66 -21.72 -2.46
C PRO A 320 -10.19 -21.06 -3.74
N ALA A 321 -11.23 -21.64 -4.32
CA ALA A 321 -11.78 -21.16 -5.58
C ALA A 321 -12.20 -19.69 -5.47
N GLY A 322 -11.74 -18.86 -6.41
CA GLY A 322 -12.05 -17.44 -6.45
C GLY A 322 -11.30 -16.59 -5.42
N SER A 323 -10.34 -17.12 -4.66
CA SER A 323 -9.56 -16.34 -3.69
C SER A 323 -8.48 -15.45 -4.31
N ILE A 324 -7.97 -15.82 -5.49
CA ILE A 324 -6.88 -15.09 -6.18
C ILE A 324 -7.40 -13.81 -6.86
N GLN A 325 -8.55 -13.87 -7.54
CA GLN A 325 -9.19 -12.70 -8.20
C GLN A 325 -8.26 -11.82 -9.08
N GLY A 326 -7.21 -12.41 -9.65
CA GLY A 326 -6.20 -11.71 -10.46
C GLY A 326 -5.11 -10.98 -9.67
N ILE A 327 -5.08 -11.10 -8.34
CA ILE A 327 -4.10 -10.46 -7.45
C ILE A 327 -3.50 -11.51 -6.54
N PHE A 328 -2.18 -11.69 -6.63
CA PHE A 328 -1.46 -12.63 -5.79
C PHE A 328 -0.26 -11.95 -5.17
N ARG A 329 -0.18 -12.01 -3.83
CA ARG A 329 0.88 -11.38 -3.06
C ARG A 329 1.37 -12.33 -1.99
N LEU A 330 2.68 -12.51 -1.88
CA LEU A 330 3.29 -13.45 -0.94
C LEU A 330 4.56 -12.88 -0.33
N THR A 331 4.89 -13.32 0.87
CA THR A 331 6.16 -12.96 1.51
C THR A 331 7.24 -13.91 1.03
N GLU A 332 8.20 -13.40 0.27
CA GLU A 332 9.43 -14.13 -0.01
C GLU A 332 10.36 -14.04 1.19
N GLN A 333 10.85 -15.20 1.64
CA GLN A 333 11.72 -15.25 2.81
C GLN A 333 13.16 -14.94 2.38
N GLY A 334 13.89 -14.18 3.20
CA GLY A 334 15.27 -13.80 2.90
C GLY A 334 16.16 -15.00 2.58
N GLU A 335 15.96 -16.11 3.28
CA GLU A 335 16.69 -17.37 3.08
C GLU A 335 16.43 -18.06 1.72
N VAL A 336 15.37 -17.70 0.98
CA VAL A 336 15.06 -18.28 -0.34
C VAL A 336 15.28 -17.32 -1.52
N ILE A 337 15.70 -16.07 -1.27
CA ILE A 337 15.87 -15.08 -2.34
C ILE A 337 16.95 -15.52 -3.33
N SER A 338 18.12 -15.94 -2.85
CA SER A 338 19.22 -16.34 -3.71
C SER A 338 18.88 -17.56 -4.56
N SER A 339 18.22 -18.57 -3.98
CA SER A 339 17.85 -19.79 -4.71
C SER A 339 16.79 -19.55 -5.78
N LYS A 340 15.92 -18.54 -5.61
CA LYS A 340 14.86 -18.20 -6.57
C LYS A 340 15.27 -17.21 -7.65
N TYR A 341 16.12 -16.23 -7.32
CA TYR A 341 16.33 -15.05 -8.17
C TYR A 341 17.79 -14.82 -8.60
N ALA A 342 18.77 -15.57 -8.09
CA ALA A 342 20.19 -15.32 -8.42
C ALA A 342 20.61 -15.80 -9.82
N ASN A 343 19.85 -16.72 -10.42
CA ASN A 343 20.14 -17.27 -11.74
C ASN A 343 19.03 -16.85 -12.73
N LYS A 344 19.43 -16.44 -13.93
CA LYS A 344 18.53 -16.03 -15.02
C LYS A 344 17.85 -17.20 -15.71
#